data_AF-A0A485BJT1-F1
#
_entry.id   AF-A0A485BJT1-F1
#
_cell.length_a   1.000
_cell.length_b   1.000
_cell.length_c   1.000
_cell.angle_alpha   90.00
_cell.angle_beta   90.00
_cell.angle_gamma   90.00
#
_symmetry.space_group_name_H-M   'P 1'
#
loop_
_entity.id
_entity.type
_entity.pdbx_description
1 polymer ?
#
loop_
_entity_poly.entity_id
_entity_poly.type
_entity_poly.pdbx_seq_one_letter_code
_entity_poly.pdbx_strand_id
1 'polypeptide(L)'
;MTTISIPKRRGSALNDNQTFQQYGQGFASKADWRRHNTQQLIEQVSRTIKQINPSVEFGVSPAGVWRNLSHDPAGSDTRGAAAYDESYADTRRWVQQGLLDYIVPQLYWPFARDAARYDVLAKWWAEVVKPTHTRLYIGVALYKVGEPSKNEPDWMVNGGVPELKKQLDLNDAIPEIQGTILFRENNLNQPQTRQAVNYLQSRWGN
;
A
#
# COMPACT_ATOMS: atom_id res chain seq x y z
N MET A 1 4.00 3.22 16.74
CA MET A 1 3.50 2.74 15.45
C MET A 1 4.72 2.47 14.56
N THR A 2 5.01 1.21 14.26
CA THR A 2 6.15 0.83 13.42
C THR A 2 5.64 0.35 12.07
N THR A 3 5.95 1.10 11.01
CA THR A 3 5.53 0.77 9.64
C THR A 3 6.71 0.28 8.81
N ILE A 4 6.62 -0.93 8.28
CA ILE A 4 7.56 -1.42 7.26
C ILE A 4 7.06 -0.98 5.88
N SER A 5 7.90 -0.29 5.12
CA SER A 5 7.65 0.01 3.71
C SER A 5 8.37 -1.01 2.83
N ILE A 6 7.67 -1.59 1.85
CA ILE A 6 8.25 -2.55 0.90
C ILE A 6 8.34 -1.86 -0.47
N PRO A 7 9.46 -1.17 -0.78
CA PRO A 7 9.62 -0.48 -2.05
C PRO A 7 9.97 -1.44 -3.19
N LYS A 8 9.64 -1.00 -4.41
CA LYS A 8 9.98 -1.64 -5.68
C LYS A 8 11.49 -1.56 -5.97
N ARG A 9 12.08 -2.65 -6.48
CA ARG A 9 13.34 -2.62 -7.27
C ARG A 9 13.17 -3.47 -8.54
N ARG A 10 12.91 -2.83 -9.69
CA ARG A 10 12.90 -3.51 -10.99
C ARG A 10 14.34 -3.80 -11.44
N GLY A 11 14.61 -5.02 -11.88
CA GLY A 11 15.85 -5.38 -12.60
C GLY A 11 17.02 -5.89 -11.76
N SER A 12 16.90 -5.98 -10.43
CA SER A 12 17.88 -6.72 -9.63
C SER A 12 17.35 -8.14 -9.42
N ALA A 13 17.91 -9.09 -10.16
CA ALA A 13 17.65 -10.50 -9.87
C ALA A 13 18.09 -10.76 -8.42
N LEU A 14 17.14 -11.20 -7.58
CA LEU A 14 17.49 -11.68 -6.24
C LEU A 14 18.46 -12.85 -6.40
N ASN A 15 19.70 -12.68 -5.96
CA ASN A 15 20.75 -13.69 -6.05
C ASN A 15 20.67 -14.68 -4.89
N ASP A 16 19.56 -15.41 -4.84
CA ASP A 16 19.19 -16.34 -3.76
C ASP A 16 19.07 -17.79 -4.28
N ASN A 17 19.74 -18.11 -5.40
CA ASN A 17 19.75 -19.46 -5.96
C ASN A 17 20.32 -20.48 -4.97
N GLN A 18 21.46 -20.17 -4.35
CA GLN A 18 22.10 -21.04 -3.37
C GLN A 18 21.23 -21.22 -2.12
N THR A 19 20.64 -20.13 -1.62
CA THR A 19 19.70 -20.17 -0.49
C THR A 19 18.46 -21.00 -0.82
N PHE A 20 17.92 -20.89 -2.03
CA PHE A 20 16.79 -21.71 -2.47
C PHE A 20 17.17 -23.20 -2.62
N GLN A 21 18.36 -23.52 -3.12
CA GLN A 21 18.83 -24.92 -3.19
C GLN A 21 18.92 -25.55 -1.79
N GLN A 22 19.35 -24.75 -0.80
CA GLN A 22 19.53 -25.23 0.57
C GLN A 22 18.22 -25.30 1.37
N TYR A 23 17.34 -24.30 1.25
CA TYR A 23 16.17 -24.12 2.12
C TYR A 23 14.81 -24.16 1.39
N GLY A 24 14.82 -24.29 0.06
CA GLY A 24 13.61 -24.26 -0.77
C GLY A 24 12.95 -25.62 -0.98
N GLN A 25 13.50 -26.69 -0.42
CA GLN A 25 12.90 -28.03 -0.52
C GLN A 25 11.48 -28.03 0.08
N GLY A 26 10.54 -28.64 -0.63
CA GLY A 26 9.13 -28.71 -0.22
C GLY A 26 8.23 -27.59 -0.76
N PHE A 27 8.78 -26.59 -1.45
CA PHE A 27 7.98 -25.57 -2.16
C PHE A 27 7.80 -25.95 -3.64
N ALA A 28 6.57 -25.75 -4.16
CA ALA A 28 6.24 -26.00 -5.56
C ALA A 28 7.01 -25.08 -6.52
N SER A 29 7.39 -23.89 -6.07
CA SER A 29 8.19 -22.95 -6.84
C SER A 29 9.08 -22.09 -5.96
N LYS A 30 10.12 -21.50 -6.57
CA LYS A 30 10.96 -20.50 -5.91
C LYS A 30 10.18 -19.26 -5.48
N ALA A 31 9.12 -18.90 -6.22
CA ALA A 31 8.25 -17.78 -5.87
C ALA A 31 7.43 -18.08 -4.61
N ASP A 32 6.93 -19.31 -4.45
CA ASP A 32 6.23 -19.75 -3.24
C ASP A 32 7.15 -19.76 -2.03
N TRP A 33 8.38 -20.25 -2.21
CA TRP A 33 9.41 -20.18 -1.17
C TRP A 33 9.70 -18.74 -0.74
N ARG A 34 9.87 -17.81 -1.69
CA ARG A 34 10.08 -16.39 -1.36
C ARG A 34 8.90 -15.78 -0.60
N ARG A 35 7.66 -16.09 -1.01
CA ARG A 35 6.45 -15.67 -0.28
C ARG A 35 6.35 -16.28 1.11
N HIS A 36 6.80 -17.52 1.27
CA HIS A 36 6.87 -18.14 2.59
C HIS A 36 7.89 -17.44 3.49
N ASN A 37 9.05 -17.05 2.97
CA ASN A 37 10.05 -16.34 3.76
C ASN A 37 9.54 -14.99 4.27
N THR A 38 8.85 -14.22 3.41
CA THR A 38 8.24 -12.94 3.83
C THR A 38 7.11 -13.16 4.84
N GLN A 39 6.29 -14.20 4.65
CA GLN A 39 5.28 -14.63 5.62
C GLN A 39 5.90 -14.94 6.99
N GLN A 40 6.97 -15.73 7.05
CA GLN A 40 7.64 -16.09 8.29
C GLN A 40 8.20 -14.85 9.01
N LEU A 41 8.79 -13.92 8.26
CA LEU A 41 9.26 -12.64 8.83
C LEU A 41 8.11 -11.85 9.47
N ILE A 42 6.99 -11.67 8.75
CA ILE A 42 5.83 -10.93 9.26
C ILE A 42 5.22 -11.59 10.49
N GLU A 43 5.08 -12.92 10.48
CA GLU A 43 4.59 -13.68 11.64
C GLU A 43 5.52 -13.50 12.86
N GLN A 44 6.84 -13.63 12.67
CA GLN A 44 7.81 -13.51 13.75
C GLN A 44 7.84 -12.11 14.34
N VAL A 45 7.83 -11.07 13.49
CA VAL A 45 7.79 -9.67 13.95
C VAL A 45 6.50 -9.39 14.72
N SER A 46 5.36 -9.77 14.15
CA SER A 46 4.04 -9.59 14.78
C SER A 46 3.99 -10.24 16.16
N ARG A 47 4.34 -11.54 16.25
CA ARG A 47 4.35 -12.27 17.53
C ARG A 47 5.34 -11.68 18.53
N THR A 48 6.56 -11.35 18.10
CA THR A 48 7.60 -10.79 18.97
C THR A 48 7.16 -9.45 19.57
N ILE A 49 6.60 -8.55 18.75
CA ILE A 49 6.08 -7.27 19.24
C ILE A 49 5.02 -7.50 20.31
N LYS A 50 4.03 -8.37 20.05
CA LYS A 50 2.93 -8.62 21.01
C LYS A 50 3.38 -9.34 22.28
N GLN A 51 4.41 -10.19 22.19
CA GLN A 51 5.03 -10.83 23.36
C GLN A 51 5.78 -9.83 24.24
N ILE A 52 6.48 -8.86 23.65
CA ILE A 52 7.26 -7.85 24.40
C ILE A 52 6.35 -6.75 24.95
N ASN A 53 5.47 -6.19 24.11
CA ASN A 53 4.54 -5.14 24.50
C ASN A 53 3.28 -5.18 23.62
N PRO A 54 2.15 -5.72 24.12
CA PRO A 54 0.92 -5.85 23.33
C PRO A 54 0.29 -4.51 22.91
N SER A 55 0.63 -3.41 23.60
CA SER A 55 0.15 -2.06 23.28
C SER A 55 0.85 -1.43 22.08
N VAL A 56 1.96 -2.01 21.59
CA VAL A 56 2.64 -1.52 20.39
C VAL A 56 1.93 -2.04 19.14
N GLU A 57 1.57 -1.11 18.27
CA GLU A 57 0.93 -1.42 16.99
C GLU A 57 1.97 -1.69 15.90
N PHE A 58 1.72 -2.77 15.16
CA PHE A 58 2.50 -3.22 14.03
C PHE A 58 1.67 -3.14 12.74
N GLY A 59 2.23 -2.51 11.72
CA GLY A 59 1.61 -2.48 10.41
C GLY A 59 2.61 -2.38 9.27
N VAL A 60 2.09 -2.58 8.06
CA VAL A 60 2.89 -2.66 6.84
C VAL A 60 2.27 -1.76 5.78
N SER A 61 3.12 -1.06 5.03
CA SER A 61 2.73 -0.29 3.85
C SER A 61 3.21 -0.99 2.57
N PRO A 62 2.36 -1.83 1.95
CA PRO A 62 2.71 -2.50 0.70
C PRO A 62 2.40 -1.64 -0.53
N ALA A 63 2.86 -2.10 -1.70
CA ALA A 63 2.36 -1.58 -2.98
C ALA A 63 0.83 -1.72 -3.07
N GLY A 64 0.18 -0.74 -3.72
CA GLY A 64 -1.28 -0.64 -3.74
C GLY A 64 -2.01 -1.80 -4.42
N VAL A 65 -1.38 -2.46 -5.40
CA VAL A 65 -1.95 -3.66 -6.06
C VAL A 65 -1.38 -4.89 -5.37
N TRP A 66 -2.23 -5.70 -4.72
CA TRP A 66 -1.82 -7.02 -4.20
C TRP A 66 -1.60 -7.99 -5.35
N ARG A 67 -2.64 -8.20 -6.17
CA ARG A 67 -2.65 -9.07 -7.36
C ARG A 67 -3.73 -8.61 -8.33
N ASN A 68 -3.47 -8.75 -9.63
CA ASN A 68 -4.43 -8.37 -10.67
C ASN A 68 -5.50 -9.47 -10.87
N LEU A 69 -6.74 -9.06 -11.12
CA LEU A 69 -7.89 -9.96 -11.34
C LEU A 69 -7.62 -11.02 -12.43
N SER A 70 -6.86 -10.65 -13.46
CA SER A 70 -6.49 -11.55 -14.56
C SER A 70 -5.59 -12.73 -14.13
N HIS A 71 -4.93 -12.62 -12.97
CA HIS A 71 -4.06 -13.66 -12.42
C HIS A 71 -4.71 -14.41 -11.26
N ASP A 72 -5.67 -13.79 -10.57
CA ASP A 72 -6.35 -14.34 -9.41
C ASP A 72 -7.75 -13.72 -9.28
N PRO A 73 -8.84 -14.52 -9.21
CA PRO A 73 -10.20 -14.00 -9.09
C PRO A 73 -10.43 -13.21 -7.79
N ALA A 74 -9.60 -13.37 -6.76
CA ALA A 74 -9.64 -12.54 -5.56
C ALA A 74 -8.90 -11.19 -5.72
N GLY A 75 -8.21 -10.98 -6.85
CA GLY A 75 -7.43 -9.78 -7.14
C GLY A 75 -8.29 -8.55 -7.48
N SER A 76 -7.65 -7.39 -7.51
CA SER A 76 -8.28 -6.13 -7.92
C SER A 76 -8.37 -6.03 -9.44
N ASP A 77 -9.40 -5.35 -9.96
CA ASP A 77 -9.52 -5.04 -11.40
C ASP A 77 -8.49 -3.99 -11.84
N THR A 78 -7.25 -4.43 -11.95
CA THR A 78 -6.08 -3.62 -12.26
C THR A 78 -5.15 -4.35 -13.23
N ARG A 79 -4.18 -3.61 -13.77
CA ARG A 79 -3.11 -4.08 -14.67
C ARG A 79 -1.74 -3.60 -14.16
N GLY A 80 -1.63 -3.38 -12.85
CA GLY A 80 -0.47 -2.80 -12.20
C GLY A 80 0.58 -3.82 -11.77
N ALA A 81 1.73 -3.32 -11.34
CA ALA A 81 2.75 -4.12 -10.67
C ALA A 81 2.20 -4.65 -9.34
N ALA A 82 2.08 -5.97 -9.21
CA ALA A 82 1.45 -6.63 -8.08
C ALA A 82 2.46 -7.03 -7.00
N ALA A 83 2.15 -6.73 -5.73
CA ALA A 83 3.01 -7.05 -4.57
C ALA A 83 3.24 -8.57 -4.42
N TYR A 84 2.20 -9.37 -4.69
CA TYR A 84 2.26 -10.83 -4.61
C TYR A 84 3.28 -11.43 -5.60
N ASP A 85 3.33 -10.87 -6.80
CA ASP A 85 4.10 -11.40 -7.92
C ASP A 85 5.52 -10.80 -7.98
N GLU A 86 5.66 -9.48 -7.76
CA GLU A 86 6.93 -8.77 -7.89
C GLU A 86 7.74 -8.70 -6.59
N SER A 87 7.05 -8.59 -5.44
CA SER A 87 7.70 -8.41 -4.13
C SER A 87 7.59 -9.63 -3.23
N TYR A 88 6.95 -10.70 -3.71
CA TYR A 88 6.67 -11.91 -2.92
C TYR A 88 6.00 -11.59 -1.59
N ALA A 89 5.10 -10.60 -1.58
CA ALA A 89 4.40 -10.13 -0.40
C ALA A 89 2.91 -10.48 -0.50
N ASP A 90 2.48 -11.51 0.23
CA ASP A 90 1.08 -11.93 0.28
C ASP A 90 0.29 -11.15 1.35
N THR A 91 0.15 -9.85 1.09
CA THR A 91 -0.43 -8.88 2.04
C THR A 91 -1.89 -9.18 2.36
N ARG A 92 -2.65 -9.73 1.41
CA ARG A 92 -4.02 -10.21 1.67
C ARG A 92 -4.04 -11.31 2.73
N ARG A 93 -3.13 -12.29 2.63
CA ARG A 93 -3.01 -13.36 3.65
C ARG A 93 -2.62 -12.81 5.02
N TRP A 94 -1.72 -11.84 5.08
CA TRP A 94 -1.30 -11.22 6.36
C TRP A 94 -2.46 -10.56 7.10
N VAL A 95 -3.33 -9.86 6.36
CA VAL A 95 -4.56 -9.26 6.89
C VAL A 95 -5.54 -10.35 7.35
N GLN A 96 -5.81 -11.34 6.51
CA GLN A 96 -6.78 -12.41 6.81
C GLN A 96 -6.40 -13.25 8.03
N GLN A 97 -5.09 -13.39 8.31
CA GLN A 97 -4.59 -14.10 9.48
C GLN A 97 -4.46 -13.22 10.73
N GLY A 98 -4.79 -11.92 10.65
CA GLY A 98 -4.69 -11.01 11.79
C GLY A 98 -3.25 -10.73 12.24
N LEU A 99 -2.29 -10.79 11.32
CA LEU A 99 -0.87 -10.55 11.66
C LEU A 99 -0.56 -9.05 11.85
N LEU A 100 -1.42 -8.18 11.34
CA LEU A 100 -1.21 -6.74 11.32
C LEU A 100 -2.31 -6.03 12.11
N ASP A 101 -1.93 -5.10 12.99
CA ASP A 101 -2.89 -4.19 13.62
C ASP A 101 -3.45 -3.21 12.58
N TYR A 102 -2.63 -2.81 11.60
CA TYR A 102 -3.05 -1.97 10.48
C TYR A 102 -2.28 -2.24 9.19
N ILE A 103 -2.86 -1.86 8.05
CA ILE A 103 -2.25 -1.91 6.73
C ILE A 103 -2.39 -0.57 6.01
N VAL A 104 -1.37 -0.23 5.21
CA VAL A 104 -1.27 1.05 4.49
C VAL A 104 -0.94 0.87 3.01
N PRO A 105 -1.86 0.36 2.18
CA PRO A 105 -1.63 0.23 0.74
C PRO A 105 -1.29 1.58 0.09
N GLN A 106 -0.22 1.59 -0.71
CA GLN A 106 0.27 2.77 -1.42
C GLN A 106 -0.55 3.04 -2.68
N LEU A 107 -1.64 3.81 -2.55
CA LEU A 107 -2.52 4.18 -3.67
C LEU A 107 -2.04 5.48 -4.31
N TYR A 108 -0.96 5.37 -5.09
CA TYR A 108 -0.23 6.52 -5.63
C TYR A 108 -0.66 6.93 -7.04
N TRP A 109 -1.84 6.52 -7.48
CA TRP A 109 -2.34 6.75 -8.84
C TRP A 109 -3.64 7.56 -8.80
N PRO A 110 -3.87 8.43 -9.79
CA PRO A 110 -5.08 9.23 -9.83
C PRO A 110 -6.31 8.42 -10.24
N PHE A 111 -7.50 8.98 -10.09
CA PHE A 111 -8.75 8.41 -10.61
C PHE A 111 -8.76 8.21 -12.13
N ALA A 112 -7.95 8.96 -12.89
CA ALA A 112 -7.85 8.80 -14.34
C ALA A 112 -6.92 7.65 -14.76
N ARG A 113 -6.19 7.02 -13.82
CA ARG A 113 -5.23 5.96 -14.15
C ARG A 113 -5.91 4.61 -14.25
N ASP A 114 -6.43 4.28 -15.43
CA ASP A 114 -7.18 3.02 -15.65
C ASP A 114 -6.46 1.74 -15.21
N ALA A 115 -5.13 1.69 -15.32
CA ALA A 115 -4.35 0.49 -14.97
C ALA A 115 -4.29 0.22 -13.45
N ALA A 116 -4.54 1.23 -12.61
CA ALA A 116 -4.44 1.13 -11.16
C ALA A 116 -5.31 2.23 -10.50
N ARG A 117 -6.58 2.27 -10.89
CA ARG A 117 -7.49 3.37 -10.55
C ARG A 117 -7.70 3.46 -9.04
N TYR A 118 -7.65 4.67 -8.49
CA TYR A 118 -7.67 4.89 -7.04
C TYR A 118 -8.87 4.24 -6.35
N ASP A 119 -10.08 4.48 -6.86
CA ASP A 119 -11.32 3.99 -6.26
C ASP A 119 -11.47 2.47 -6.31
N VAL A 120 -11.01 1.84 -7.39
CA VAL A 120 -10.99 0.38 -7.53
C VAL A 120 -10.13 -0.22 -6.44
N LEU A 121 -8.95 0.33 -6.21
CA LEU A 121 -8.03 -0.16 -5.19
C LEU A 121 -8.52 0.15 -3.78
N ALA A 122 -9.04 1.35 -3.52
CA ALA A 122 -9.56 1.73 -2.20
C ALA A 122 -10.72 0.81 -1.77
N LYS A 123 -11.69 0.58 -2.66
CA LYS A 123 -12.81 -0.34 -2.41
C LYS A 123 -12.36 -1.79 -2.25
N TRP A 124 -11.40 -2.24 -3.06
CA TRP A 124 -10.87 -3.60 -2.95
C TRP A 124 -10.18 -3.83 -1.60
N TRP A 125 -9.36 -2.88 -1.13
CA TRP A 125 -8.73 -2.98 0.18
C TRP A 125 -9.72 -2.91 1.33
N ALA A 126 -10.78 -2.11 1.21
CA ALA A 126 -11.87 -2.08 2.18
C ALA A 126 -12.51 -3.47 2.34
N GLU A 127 -12.84 -4.16 1.24
CA GLU A 127 -13.39 -5.52 1.28
C GLU A 127 -12.39 -6.55 1.85
N VAL A 128 -11.08 -6.35 1.67
CA VAL A 128 -10.06 -7.23 2.27
C VAL A 128 -10.02 -7.12 3.79
N VAL A 129 -10.15 -5.92 4.36
CA VAL A 129 -10.10 -5.70 5.82
C VAL A 129 -11.44 -5.91 6.52
N LYS A 130 -12.56 -5.77 5.80
CA LYS A 130 -13.92 -5.83 6.35
C LYS A 130 -14.22 -7.04 7.26
N PRO A 131 -13.78 -8.27 6.97
CA PRO A 131 -14.03 -9.42 7.86
C PRO A 131 -12.97 -9.58 8.96
N THR A 132 -12.08 -8.59 9.17
CA THR A 132 -10.95 -8.67 10.09
C THR A 132 -10.92 -7.50 11.09
N HIS A 133 -9.96 -7.53 12.01
CA HIS A 133 -9.69 -6.43 12.94
C HIS A 133 -8.53 -5.53 12.48
N THR A 134 -7.97 -5.78 11.29
CA THR A 134 -6.87 -4.97 10.75
C THR A 134 -7.41 -3.64 10.26
N ARG A 135 -6.86 -2.54 10.79
CA ARG A 135 -7.24 -1.20 10.39
C ARG A 135 -6.68 -0.83 9.01
N LEU A 136 -7.46 -0.14 8.20
CA LEU A 136 -7.03 0.32 6.88
C LEU A 136 -6.75 1.81 6.88
N TYR A 137 -5.52 2.18 6.52
CA TYR A 137 -5.15 3.55 6.16
C TYR A 137 -4.73 3.61 4.70
N ILE A 138 -5.02 4.68 3.98
CA ILE A 138 -4.60 4.80 2.58
C ILE A 138 -3.34 5.64 2.44
N GLY A 139 -2.33 5.12 1.76
CA GLY A 139 -1.14 5.88 1.38
C GLY A 139 -1.41 6.76 0.16
N VAL A 140 -1.28 8.08 0.30
CA VAL A 140 -1.50 9.07 -0.78
C VAL A 140 -0.19 9.72 -1.22
N ALA A 141 -0.02 9.88 -2.53
CA ALA A 141 1.20 10.37 -3.16
C ALA A 141 1.31 11.90 -3.17
N LEU A 142 1.42 12.54 -1.99
CA LEU A 142 1.62 13.98 -1.90
C LEU A 142 2.84 14.45 -2.72
N TYR A 143 3.88 13.61 -2.84
CA TYR A 143 5.07 13.92 -3.62
C TYR A 143 4.82 14.10 -5.13
N LYS A 144 3.68 13.65 -5.67
CA LYS A 144 3.32 13.85 -7.09
C LYS A 144 2.60 15.17 -7.33
N VAL A 145 2.05 15.80 -6.29
CA VAL A 145 1.33 17.06 -6.41
C VAL A 145 2.25 18.14 -6.97
N GLY A 146 1.81 18.78 -8.05
CA GLY A 146 2.57 19.83 -8.71
C GLY A 146 3.79 19.33 -9.49
N GLU A 147 3.97 18.02 -9.65
CA GLU A 147 5.03 17.44 -10.50
C GLU A 147 4.47 17.14 -11.91
N PRO A 148 5.07 17.68 -12.98
CA PRO A 148 4.60 17.46 -14.35
C PRO A 148 4.66 15.99 -14.76
N SER A 149 3.52 15.44 -15.18
CA SER A 149 3.42 14.07 -15.73
C SER A 149 2.46 14.03 -16.90
N LYS A 150 2.94 13.61 -18.07
CA LYS A 150 2.08 13.39 -19.25
C LYS A 150 1.04 12.29 -19.02
N ASN A 151 1.37 11.32 -18.17
CA ASN A 151 0.52 10.15 -17.91
C ASN A 151 -0.42 10.33 -16.72
N GLU A 152 -0.20 11.36 -15.89
CA GLU A 152 -0.97 11.64 -14.68
C GLU A 152 -1.10 13.16 -14.50
N PRO A 153 -1.71 13.87 -15.47
CA PRO A 153 -1.77 15.34 -15.46
C PRO A 153 -2.63 15.89 -14.31
N ASP A 154 -3.52 15.08 -13.73
CA ASP A 154 -4.44 15.49 -12.66
C ASP A 154 -3.71 16.02 -11.41
N TRP A 155 -2.49 15.53 -11.15
CA TRP A 155 -1.66 16.03 -10.05
C TRP A 155 -1.17 17.47 -10.24
N MET A 156 -1.22 18.01 -11.46
CA MET A 156 -0.83 19.39 -11.78
C MET A 156 -2.02 20.37 -11.77
N VAL A 157 -3.22 19.88 -12.03
CA VAL A 157 -4.42 20.74 -12.18
C VAL A 157 -4.69 21.45 -10.85
N ASN A 158 -4.68 22.79 -10.88
CA ASN A 158 -4.91 23.64 -9.70
C ASN A 158 -4.10 23.19 -8.47
N GLY A 159 -2.80 22.95 -8.66
CA GLY A 159 -1.90 22.52 -7.59
C GLY A 159 -2.24 21.14 -7.01
N GLY A 160 -2.87 20.27 -7.80
CA GLY A 160 -3.26 18.90 -7.42
C GLY A 160 -4.41 18.81 -6.42
N VAL A 161 -4.99 19.95 -6.02
CA VAL A 161 -6.08 20.00 -5.03
C VAL A 161 -7.32 19.21 -5.47
N PRO A 162 -7.80 19.29 -6.73
CA PRO A 162 -9.00 18.55 -7.13
C PRO A 162 -8.84 17.03 -7.01
N GLU A 163 -7.70 16.49 -7.43
CA GLU A 163 -7.43 15.06 -7.34
C GLU A 163 -7.27 14.62 -5.87
N LEU A 164 -6.49 15.38 -5.08
CA LEU A 164 -6.32 15.11 -3.65
C LEU A 164 -7.66 15.15 -2.90
N LYS A 165 -8.50 16.17 -3.17
CA LYS A 165 -9.83 16.29 -2.59
C LYS A 165 -10.68 15.07 -2.91
N LYS A 166 -10.70 14.65 -4.17
CA LYS A 166 -11.50 13.49 -4.62
C LYS A 166 -11.06 12.20 -3.94
N GLN A 167 -9.75 12.00 -3.74
CA GLN A 167 -9.21 10.86 -3.00
C GLN A 167 -9.64 10.87 -1.53
N LEU A 168 -9.51 12.01 -0.84
CA LEU A 168 -9.91 12.12 0.56
C LEU A 168 -11.43 12.01 0.77
N ASP A 169 -12.23 12.58 -0.12
CA ASP A 169 -13.69 12.45 -0.07
C ASP A 169 -14.12 10.98 -0.24
N LEU A 170 -13.47 10.23 -1.13
CA LEU A 170 -13.75 8.80 -1.27
C LEU A 170 -13.34 8.03 -0.01
N ASN A 171 -12.17 8.33 0.56
CA ASN A 171 -11.70 7.67 1.76
C ASN A 171 -12.67 7.85 2.92
N ASP A 172 -13.16 9.08 3.15
CA ASP A 172 -14.10 9.37 4.23
C ASP A 172 -15.49 8.73 3.99
N ALA A 173 -15.84 8.44 2.73
CA ALA A 173 -17.11 7.80 2.38
C ALA A 173 -17.10 6.27 2.56
N ILE A 174 -15.94 5.64 2.76
CA ILE A 174 -15.79 4.19 2.93
C ILE A 174 -15.52 3.91 4.42
N PRO A 175 -16.48 3.32 5.18
CA PRO A 175 -16.35 3.14 6.63
C PRO A 175 -15.12 2.33 7.07
N GLU A 176 -14.67 1.41 6.24
CA GLU A 176 -13.48 0.58 6.50
C GLU A 176 -12.17 1.38 6.42
N ILE A 177 -12.15 2.53 5.72
CA ILE A 177 -10.96 3.39 5.63
C ILE A 177 -10.93 4.32 6.85
N GLN A 178 -9.95 4.12 7.72
CA GLN A 178 -9.86 4.78 9.03
C GLN A 178 -8.83 5.92 9.05
N GLY A 179 -8.27 6.28 7.89
CA GLY A 179 -7.41 7.45 7.76
C GLY A 179 -6.51 7.40 6.52
N THR A 180 -5.66 8.42 6.41
CA THR A 180 -4.77 8.64 5.25
C THR A 180 -3.36 8.95 5.74
N ILE A 181 -2.35 8.40 5.04
CA ILE A 181 -0.93 8.69 5.27
C ILE A 181 -0.35 9.34 4.02
N LEU A 182 0.25 10.51 4.17
CA LEU A 182 0.81 11.30 3.07
C LEU A 182 2.29 10.94 2.85
N PHE A 183 2.62 10.46 1.65
CA PHE A 183 4.01 10.24 1.26
C PHE A 183 4.52 11.45 0.47
N ARG A 184 5.49 12.23 0.97
CA ARG A 184 6.21 12.11 2.25
C ARG A 184 6.32 13.47 2.95
N GLU A 185 6.71 13.46 4.23
CA GLU A 185 6.79 14.64 5.10
C GLU A 185 7.50 15.83 4.43
N ASN A 186 8.64 15.62 3.79
CA ASN A 186 9.38 16.71 3.14
C ASN A 186 8.57 17.47 2.07
N ASN A 187 7.53 16.85 1.50
CA ASN A 187 6.62 17.49 0.55
C ASN A 187 5.58 18.41 1.22
N LEU A 188 5.48 18.47 2.54
CA LEU A 188 4.62 19.42 3.25
C LEU A 188 5.15 20.86 3.18
N ASN A 189 6.46 21.02 2.97
CA ASN A 189 7.14 22.32 2.99
C ASN A 189 7.59 22.80 1.60
N GLN A 190 7.23 22.10 0.53
CA GLN A 190 7.68 22.44 -0.82
C GLN A 190 6.78 23.49 -1.49
N PRO A 191 7.33 24.42 -2.29
CA PRO A 191 6.52 25.43 -2.97
C PRO A 191 5.43 24.84 -3.87
N GLN A 192 5.70 23.75 -4.59
CA GLN A 192 4.76 23.15 -5.53
C GLN A 192 3.54 22.51 -4.86
N THR A 193 3.64 22.11 -3.60
CA THR A 193 2.55 21.47 -2.85
C THR A 193 1.76 22.45 -1.98
N ARG A 194 2.14 23.75 -1.95
CA ARG A 194 1.56 24.75 -1.05
C ARG A 194 0.03 24.82 -1.11
N GLN A 195 -0.56 24.77 -2.31
CA GLN A 195 -2.02 24.80 -2.47
C GLN A 195 -2.69 23.56 -1.86
N ALA A 196 -2.13 22.38 -2.10
CA ALA A 196 -2.61 21.13 -1.49
C ALA A 196 -2.44 21.14 0.03
N VAL A 197 -1.33 21.65 0.56
CA VAL A 197 -1.10 21.74 2.02
C VAL A 197 -2.09 22.71 2.67
N ASN A 198 -2.34 23.87 2.06
CA ASN A 198 -3.36 24.82 2.54
C ASN A 198 -4.75 24.16 2.56
N TYR A 199 -5.09 23.40 1.51
CA TYR A 199 -6.33 22.63 1.47
C TYR A 199 -6.41 21.58 2.60
N LEU A 200 -5.35 20.81 2.82
CA LEU A 200 -5.29 19.82 3.92
C LEU A 200 -5.45 20.47 5.30
N GLN A 201 -4.79 21.61 5.53
CA GLN A 201 -4.96 22.40 6.76
C GLN A 201 -6.40 22.88 6.92
N SER A 202 -7.05 23.35 5.86
CA SER A 202 -8.46 23.75 5.93
C SER A 202 -9.43 22.60 6.22
N ARG A 203 -9.07 21.37 5.79
CA ARG A 203 -9.89 20.16 6.00
C ARG A 203 -9.76 19.61 7.41
N TRP A 204 -8.56 19.61 7.99
CA TRP A 204 -8.26 18.91 9.26
C TRP A 204 -7.79 19.82 10.39
N GLY A 205 -7.62 21.12 10.15
CA GLY A 205 -7.09 22.08 11.12
C GLY A 205 -8.12 22.67 12.08
N ASN A 206 -9.37 22.21 12.05
CA ASN A 206 -10.45 22.60 12.96
C ASN A 206 -10.82 21.44 13.88
#